data_AF-A0A7S1JQD0-F1
#
_entry.id   AF-A0A7S1JQD0-F1
#
_cell.length_a   1.000
_cell.length_b   1.000
_cell.length_c   1.000
_cell.angle_alpha   90.00
_cell.angle_beta   90.00
_cell.angle_gamma   90.00
#
_symmetry.space_group_name_H-M   'P 1'
#
loop_
_entity.id
_entity.type
_entity.pdbx_description
1 polymer ?
#
loop_
_entity_poly.entity_id
_entity_poly.type
_entity_poly.pdbx_seq_one_letter_code
_entity_poly.pdbx_strand_id
1 'polypeptide(L)'
;MGVFRAAVVSLITNALLVGAAVLQVPPPHDAHRCEWTCLDTTGLMAVCGSDGQTYPSVCAMEQQSCRNALQGITQVTLAADHPCSDDTHRDVCGSFECLDTSGFNKVCGSDGRTYTSPCHLERAQCRSPSLSVRSHGPCASVAAARRSLDRKEWRIFTALSRFTSRNGR
;
A
#
# COMPACT_ATOMS: atom_id res chain seq x y z
N MET A 1 67.31 38.48 60.79
CA MET A 1 66.56 39.36 61.71
C MET A 1 65.59 40.19 60.90
N GLY A 2 64.30 40.23 61.28
CA GLY A 2 63.16 41.00 60.69
C GLY A 2 62.59 40.39 59.40
N VAL A 3 61.41 39.75 59.28
CA VAL A 3 60.05 39.83 59.88
C VAL A 3 59.31 41.15 59.62
N PHE A 4 58.19 41.09 58.87
CA PHE A 4 56.86 41.76 58.98
C PHE A 4 56.17 41.69 57.58
N ARG A 5 55.27 40.73 57.29
CA ARG A 5 53.77 40.75 57.47
C ARG A 5 53.12 42.01 56.84
N ALA A 6 52.04 42.00 56.04
CA ALA A 6 51.05 41.00 55.61
C ALA A 6 50.14 41.58 54.49
N ALA A 7 49.46 40.70 53.74
CA ALA A 7 48.21 40.88 52.93
C ALA A 7 48.23 41.91 51.77
N VAL A 8 47.69 41.65 50.57
CA VAL A 8 46.30 41.30 50.24
C VAL A 8 46.22 40.60 48.86
N VAL A 9 45.44 39.51 48.83
CA VAL A 9 44.64 38.89 47.75
C VAL A 9 44.56 39.63 46.40
N SER A 10 44.96 38.98 45.28
CA SER A 10 44.10 38.75 44.10
C SER A 10 44.82 38.11 42.90
N LEU A 11 44.42 36.86 42.61
CA LEU A 11 43.96 36.38 41.31
C LEU A 11 44.76 36.77 40.05
N ILE A 12 45.73 35.92 39.66
CA ILE A 12 46.03 35.69 38.23
C ILE A 12 46.18 34.18 38.00
N THR A 13 45.04 33.57 37.69
CA THR A 13 44.84 32.43 36.78
C THR A 13 45.73 31.20 36.94
N ASN A 14 45.26 30.24 37.74
CA ASN A 14 45.51 28.82 37.49
C ASN A 14 44.99 28.49 36.08
N ALA A 15 45.89 28.44 35.10
CA ALA A 15 45.65 27.75 33.85
C ALA A 15 45.73 26.25 34.10
N LEU A 16 44.81 25.51 33.47
CA LEU A 16 44.75 24.05 33.39
C LEU A 16 44.30 23.36 34.67
N LEU A 17 42.99 23.25 34.85
CA LEU A 17 42.31 22.00 35.25
C LEU A 17 40.78 22.19 35.20
N VAL A 18 40.25 22.83 34.14
CA VAL A 18 38.88 22.50 33.72
C VAL A 18 39.02 21.19 32.97
N GLY A 19 39.01 20.10 33.74
CA GLY A 19 38.80 18.78 33.20
C GLY A 19 37.60 18.86 32.27
N ALA A 20 37.82 18.47 31.02
CA ALA A 20 36.81 18.47 30.01
C ALA A 20 35.63 17.62 30.50
N ALA A 21 34.60 18.28 31.02
CA ALA A 21 33.25 17.78 30.92
C ALA A 21 32.89 17.87 29.44
N VAL A 22 33.52 17.00 28.65
CA VAL A 22 32.91 16.53 27.42
C VAL A 22 31.59 15.97 27.89
N LEU A 23 30.51 16.64 27.53
CA LEU A 23 29.20 16.01 27.48
C LEU A 23 29.41 14.81 26.56
N GLN A 24 29.78 13.66 27.14
CA GLN A 24 29.84 12.38 26.46
C GLN A 24 28.38 12.02 26.21
N VAL A 25 27.80 12.65 25.18
CA VAL A 25 26.73 12.03 24.43
C VAL A 25 27.34 10.70 23.99
N PRO A 26 26.82 9.53 24.44
CA PRO A 26 27.33 8.25 23.99
C PRO A 26 27.35 8.27 22.45
N PRO A 27 28.41 7.74 21.80
CA PRO A 27 28.47 7.70 20.34
C PRO A 27 27.17 7.09 19.81
N PRO A 28 26.53 7.66 18.78
CA PRO A 28 25.37 7.02 18.19
C PRO A 28 25.89 5.75 17.49
N HIS A 29 25.64 4.62 18.14
CA HIS A 29 25.77 3.26 17.60
C HIS A 29 27.20 2.76 17.39
N ASP A 30 27.66 1.90 18.32
CA ASP A 30 28.75 0.98 18.06
C ASP A 30 28.32 -0.04 16.99
N ALA A 31 28.74 0.20 15.73
CA ALA A 31 28.43 -0.63 14.56
C ALA A 31 28.86 -2.11 14.71
N HIS A 32 29.69 -2.43 15.70
CA HIS A 32 30.18 -3.78 15.97
C HIS A 32 29.23 -4.67 16.77
N ARG A 33 28.13 -4.14 17.32
CA ARG A 33 27.24 -4.93 18.18
C ARG A 33 25.75 -4.82 17.84
N CYS A 34 25.36 -3.88 16.96
CA CYS A 34 23.96 -3.66 16.57
C CYS A 34 23.00 -3.52 17.77
N GLU A 35 23.52 -3.04 18.90
CA GLU A 35 22.84 -3.07 20.20
C GLU A 35 22.46 -1.64 20.56
N TRP A 36 21.35 -1.20 19.97
CA TRP A 36 20.69 0.06 20.28
C TRP A 36 19.19 -0.16 20.46
N THR A 37 18.56 0.76 21.18
CA THR A 37 17.13 0.73 21.44
C THR A 37 16.38 1.49 20.36
N CYS A 38 15.36 0.85 19.79
CA CYS A 38 14.39 1.51 18.93
C CYS A 38 13.18 1.90 19.78
N LEU A 39 12.93 3.20 19.90
CA LEU A 39 11.88 3.73 20.79
C LEU A 39 10.47 3.55 20.21
N ASP A 40 10.34 3.40 18.90
CA ASP A 40 9.07 3.15 18.24
C ASP A 40 8.81 1.65 18.04
N THR A 41 7.97 1.13 18.93
CA THR A 41 7.46 -0.25 18.92
C THR A 41 5.97 -0.32 18.60
N THR A 42 5.32 0.83 18.37
CA THR A 42 3.86 0.89 18.16
C THR A 42 3.43 0.33 16.81
N GLY A 43 4.37 0.22 15.86
CA GLY A 43 4.11 -0.25 14.51
C GLY A 43 3.31 0.73 13.66
N LEU A 44 3.03 1.94 14.18
CA LEU A 44 2.35 3.00 13.43
C LEU A 44 3.21 3.57 12.31
N MET A 45 4.53 3.49 12.43
CA MET A 45 5.51 3.88 11.40
C MET A 45 6.22 2.64 10.83
N ALA A 46 5.48 1.55 10.71
CA ALA A 46 6.03 0.31 10.20
C ALA A 46 6.37 0.39 8.70
N VAL A 47 7.44 -0.27 8.32
CA VAL A 47 8.01 -0.26 6.96
C VAL A 47 8.22 -1.68 6.45
N CYS A 48 8.29 -1.84 5.13
CA CYS A 48 8.58 -3.12 4.49
C CYS A 48 10.05 -3.19 4.09
N GLY A 49 10.74 -4.25 4.50
CA GLY A 49 12.11 -4.54 4.09
C GLY A 49 12.21 -5.26 2.75
N SER A 50 13.38 -5.20 2.13
CA SER A 50 13.72 -5.92 0.89
C SER A 50 13.71 -7.44 1.03
N ASP A 51 13.70 -7.93 2.26
CA ASP A 51 13.53 -9.32 2.65
C ASP A 51 12.06 -9.76 2.76
N GLY A 52 11.11 -8.85 2.49
CA GLY A 52 9.68 -9.09 2.58
C GLY A 52 9.15 -9.11 4.02
N GLN A 53 9.94 -8.67 4.99
CA GLN A 53 9.54 -8.60 6.40
C GLN A 53 9.09 -7.18 6.77
N THR A 54 7.98 -7.08 7.52
CA THR A 54 7.54 -5.81 8.13
C THR A 54 8.37 -5.53 9.37
N TYR A 55 8.93 -4.32 9.44
CA TYR A 55 9.66 -3.79 10.58
C TYR A 55 8.83 -2.70 11.27
N PRO A 56 8.78 -2.64 12.61
CA PRO A 56 7.95 -1.67 13.35
C PRO A 56 8.39 -0.20 13.14
N SER A 57 9.62 0.01 12.71
CA SER A 57 10.18 1.31 12.32
C SER A 57 11.44 1.11 11.47
N VAL A 58 11.90 2.17 10.80
CA VAL A 58 13.18 2.20 10.08
C VAL A 58 14.35 1.83 11.00
N CYS A 59 14.34 2.27 12.26
CA CYS A 59 15.36 1.92 13.25
C CYS A 59 15.51 0.40 13.42
N ALA A 60 14.38 -0.32 13.52
CA ALA A 60 14.39 -1.77 13.69
C ALA A 60 14.89 -2.49 12.42
N MET A 61 14.55 -1.97 11.23
CA MET A 61 15.06 -2.47 9.96
C MET A 61 16.58 -2.29 9.86
N GLU A 62 17.10 -1.12 10.20
CA GLU A 62 18.53 -0.83 10.19
C GLU A 62 19.30 -1.68 11.20
N GLN A 63 18.70 -1.92 12.37
CA GLN A 63 19.27 -2.83 13.36
C GLN A 63 19.43 -4.26 12.79
N GLN A 64 18.42 -4.76 12.08
CA GLN A 64 18.53 -6.06 11.42
C GLN A 64 19.55 -6.05 10.29
N SER A 65 19.59 -4.98 9.50
CA SER A 65 20.58 -4.79 8.43
C SER A 65 22.02 -4.81 8.97
N CYS A 66 22.25 -4.20 10.13
CA CYS A 66 23.52 -4.28 10.86
C CYS A 66 23.85 -5.72 11.28
N ARG A 67 22.89 -6.46 11.87
CA ARG A 67 23.11 -7.85 12.28
C ARG A 67 23.45 -8.76 11.10
N ASN A 68 22.77 -8.57 9.98
CA ASN A 68 23.05 -9.30 8.75
C ASN A 68 24.47 -9.03 8.26
N ALA A 69 24.93 -7.78 8.31
CA ALA A 69 26.30 -7.41 7.95
C ALA A 69 27.34 -8.11 8.84
N LEU A 70 27.11 -8.21 10.16
CA LEU A 70 27.99 -8.94 11.08
C LEU A 70 28.06 -10.44 10.80
N GLN A 71 27.02 -11.00 10.17
CA GLN A 71 26.95 -12.42 9.80
C GLN A 71 27.33 -12.71 8.34
N GLY A 72 27.66 -11.68 7.54
CA GLY A 72 27.93 -11.84 6.10
C GLY A 72 26.70 -12.23 5.28
N ILE A 73 25.50 -11.89 5.77
CA ILE A 73 24.21 -12.12 5.10
C ILE A 73 23.78 -10.83 4.38
N THR A 74 22.95 -10.97 3.35
CA THR A 74 22.35 -9.85 2.63
C THR A 74 21.70 -8.84 3.58
N GLN A 75 22.05 -7.57 3.41
CA GLN A 75 21.48 -6.46 4.17
C GLN A 75 20.03 -6.19 3.78
N VAL A 76 19.26 -5.67 4.72
CA VAL A 76 17.86 -5.29 4.49
C VAL A 76 17.82 -3.81 4.12
N THR A 77 17.15 -3.48 3.03
CA THR A 77 16.88 -2.11 2.58
C THR A 77 15.38 -1.83 2.61
N LEU A 78 15.01 -0.55 2.60
CA LEU A 78 13.59 -0.16 2.51
C LEU A 78 13.01 -0.61 1.15
N ALA A 79 11.98 -1.45 1.19
CA ALA A 79 11.20 -1.82 0.02
C ALA A 79 9.96 -0.92 -0.14
N ALA A 80 9.31 -0.58 0.99
CA ALA A 80 8.18 0.34 1.01
C ALA A 80 8.05 1.05 2.37
N ASP A 81 7.45 2.24 2.38
CA ASP A 81 7.18 3.07 3.56
C ASP A 81 5.90 2.68 4.32
N HIS A 82 5.45 1.44 4.13
CA HIS A 82 4.29 0.81 4.77
C HIS A 82 4.60 -0.67 5.08
N PRO A 83 3.81 -1.38 5.89
CA PRO A 83 3.97 -2.83 6.12
C PRO A 83 3.93 -3.67 4.84
N CYS A 84 4.66 -4.79 4.79
CA CYS A 84 4.69 -5.67 3.60
C CYS A 84 3.33 -6.32 3.31
N SER A 85 2.55 -6.57 4.36
CA SER A 85 1.19 -7.12 4.30
C SER A 85 0.15 -6.06 4.64
N ASP A 86 0.41 -4.81 4.26
CA ASP A 86 -0.57 -3.75 4.44
C ASP A 86 -1.77 -3.97 3.49
N ASP A 87 -2.73 -4.76 3.96
CA ASP A 87 -4.03 -4.94 3.33
C ASP A 87 -4.81 -3.62 3.25
N THR A 88 -4.39 -2.54 3.92
CA THR A 88 -5.07 -1.24 3.78
C THR A 88 -4.90 -0.64 2.39
N HIS A 89 -3.87 -1.02 1.64
CA HIS A 89 -3.77 -0.71 0.20
C HIS A 89 -4.71 -1.56 -0.68
N ARG A 90 -5.27 -2.65 -0.15
CA ARG A 90 -6.33 -3.43 -0.81
C ARG A 90 -7.74 -2.88 -0.50
N ASP A 91 -7.85 -2.06 0.53
CA ASP A 91 -9.08 -1.42 1.01
C ASP A 91 -9.28 0.03 0.54
N VAL A 92 -8.27 0.68 -0.05
CA VAL A 92 -8.45 1.98 -0.74
C VAL A 92 -9.48 1.85 -1.87
N CYS A 93 -9.55 0.69 -2.52
CA CYS A 93 -10.50 0.40 -3.59
C CYS A 93 -11.93 0.11 -3.12
N GLY A 94 -12.32 0.58 -1.93
CA GLY A 94 -13.64 0.34 -1.36
C GLY A 94 -14.12 1.38 -0.36
N SER A 95 -13.42 2.51 -0.21
CA SER A 95 -13.73 3.54 0.79
C SER A 95 -15.03 4.30 0.52
N PHE A 96 -15.65 4.12 -0.64
CA PHE A 96 -16.95 4.72 -0.98
C PHE A 96 -18.03 3.65 -1.24
N GLU A 97 -19.23 3.94 -0.74
CA GLU A 97 -20.42 3.15 -1.02
C GLU A 97 -21.06 3.58 -2.34
N CYS A 98 -21.37 2.59 -3.18
CA CYS A 98 -22.13 2.81 -4.41
C CYS A 98 -23.63 2.72 -4.12
N LEU A 99 -24.29 3.87 -4.01
CA LEU A 99 -25.72 3.95 -3.69
C LEU A 99 -26.63 3.42 -4.81
N ASP A 100 -26.20 3.44 -6.07
CA ASP A 100 -27.00 2.94 -7.18
C ASP A 100 -26.97 1.40 -7.24
N THR A 101 -28.00 0.82 -6.63
CA THR A 101 -28.30 -0.63 -6.61
C THR A 101 -29.54 -0.97 -7.44
N SER A 102 -30.13 0.02 -8.12
CA SER A 102 -31.38 -0.10 -8.87
C SER A 102 -31.33 -1.16 -9.98
N GLY A 103 -30.11 -1.51 -10.43
CA GLY A 103 -29.86 -2.58 -11.40
C GLY A 103 -30.24 -2.22 -12.83
N PHE A 104 -30.74 -1.00 -13.07
CA PHE A 104 -31.07 -0.47 -14.40
C PHE A 104 -29.83 0.07 -15.12
N ASN A 105 -28.84 0.59 -14.38
CA ASN A 105 -27.62 1.18 -14.92
C ASN A 105 -26.44 0.19 -15.00
N LYS A 106 -26.72 -1.09 -15.26
CA LYS A 106 -25.68 -2.10 -15.36
C LYS A 106 -24.71 -1.80 -16.49
N VAL A 107 -23.45 -2.18 -16.30
CA VAL A 107 -22.40 -2.08 -17.33
C VAL A 107 -21.66 -3.40 -17.46
N CYS A 108 -21.20 -3.69 -18.67
CA CYS A 108 -20.39 -4.86 -18.97
C CYS A 108 -18.92 -4.43 -19.02
N GLY A 109 -18.08 -5.04 -18.19
CA GLY A 109 -16.64 -4.80 -18.16
C GLY A 109 -15.90 -5.46 -19.33
N SER A 110 -14.69 -4.98 -19.60
CA SER A 110 -13.74 -5.57 -20.55
C SER A 110 -13.32 -6.99 -20.14
N ASP A 111 -13.40 -7.30 -18.84
CA ASP A 111 -13.22 -8.62 -18.25
C ASP A 111 -14.42 -9.58 -18.45
N GLY A 112 -15.49 -9.11 -19.10
CA GLY A 112 -16.70 -9.88 -19.35
C GLY A 112 -17.64 -10.02 -18.16
N ARG A 113 -17.39 -9.30 -17.06
CA ARG A 113 -18.27 -9.30 -15.88
C ARG A 113 -19.30 -8.18 -15.99
N THR A 114 -20.49 -8.44 -15.44
CA THR A 114 -21.54 -7.42 -15.32
C THR A 114 -21.43 -6.72 -13.98
N TYR A 115 -21.34 -5.40 -13.99
CA TYR A 115 -21.32 -4.56 -12.80
C TYR A 115 -22.68 -3.88 -12.62
N THR A 116 -23.14 -3.78 -11.36
CA THR A 116 -24.48 -3.29 -11.00
C THR A 116 -24.70 -1.83 -11.39
N SER A 117 -23.64 -1.01 -11.34
CA SER A 117 -23.61 0.37 -11.81
C SER A 117 -22.18 0.77 -12.22
N PRO A 118 -21.97 1.91 -12.90
CA PRO A 118 -20.64 2.39 -13.27
C PRO A 118 -19.72 2.58 -12.06
N CYS A 119 -20.27 3.08 -10.94
CA CYS A 119 -19.57 3.21 -9.65
C CYS A 119 -18.93 1.87 -9.21
N HIS A 120 -19.66 0.76 -9.37
CA HIS A 120 -19.13 -0.57 -9.00
C HIS A 120 -18.01 -1.03 -9.93
N LEU A 121 -18.04 -0.63 -11.21
CA LEU A 121 -16.96 -0.89 -12.14
C LEU A 121 -15.73 -0.03 -11.80
N GLU A 122 -15.91 1.25 -11.54
CA GLU A 122 -14.83 2.17 -11.12
C GLU A 122 -14.14 1.69 -9.84
N ARG A 123 -14.93 1.20 -8.88
CA ARG A 123 -14.40 0.57 -7.68
C ARG A 123 -13.53 -0.65 -7.98
N ALA A 124 -13.91 -1.45 -8.98
CA ALA A 124 -13.10 -2.58 -9.43
C ALA A 124 -11.88 -2.14 -10.26
N GLN A 125 -11.96 -1.02 -11.00
CA GLN A 125 -10.84 -0.44 -11.75
C GLN A 125 -9.69 -0.05 -10.83
N CYS A 126 -9.99 0.37 -9.60
CA CYS A 126 -8.95 0.63 -8.61
C CYS A 126 -8.04 -0.61 -8.37
N ARG A 127 -8.59 -1.83 -8.41
CA ARG A 127 -7.81 -3.08 -8.29
C ARG A 127 -7.29 -3.59 -9.63
N SER A 128 -7.81 -3.08 -10.74
CA SER A 128 -7.51 -3.56 -12.08
C SER A 128 -7.57 -2.39 -13.06
N PRO A 129 -6.48 -1.59 -13.18
CA PRO A 129 -6.48 -0.35 -13.97
C PRO A 129 -6.81 -0.54 -15.46
N SER A 130 -6.60 -1.76 -15.98
CA SER A 130 -6.94 -2.14 -17.35
C SER A 130 -8.43 -2.48 -17.56
N LEU A 131 -9.22 -2.55 -16.49
CA LEU A 131 -10.66 -2.78 -16.58
C LEU A 131 -11.32 -1.53 -17.19
N SER A 132 -12.21 -1.72 -18.14
CA SER A 132 -12.94 -0.63 -18.79
C SER A 132 -14.37 -1.06 -19.11
N VAL A 133 -15.24 -0.10 -19.39
CA VAL A 133 -16.59 -0.40 -19.86
C VAL A 133 -16.50 -0.90 -21.31
N ARG A 134 -16.95 -2.13 -21.53
CA ARG A 134 -17.10 -2.72 -22.87
C ARG A 134 -18.44 -2.36 -23.52
N SER A 135 -19.52 -2.32 -22.73
CA SER A 135 -20.86 -1.96 -23.21
C SER A 135 -21.74 -1.49 -22.05
N HIS A 136 -22.70 -0.61 -22.34
CA HIS A 136 -23.83 -0.35 -21.44
C HIS A 136 -24.76 -1.57 -21.42
N GLY A 137 -25.39 -1.81 -20.27
CA GLY A 137 -26.18 -3.01 -20.00
C GLY A 137 -25.34 -4.19 -19.51
N PRO A 138 -26.00 -5.32 -19.15
CA PRO A 138 -25.30 -6.52 -18.71
C PRO A 138 -24.52 -7.16 -19.86
N CYS A 139 -23.47 -7.91 -19.51
CA CYS A 139 -22.78 -8.74 -20.49
C CYS A 139 -23.74 -9.80 -21.04
N ALA A 140 -23.60 -10.10 -22.33
CA ALA A 140 -24.34 -11.18 -22.97
C ALA A 140 -23.97 -12.52 -22.31
N SER A 141 -24.92 -13.17 -21.65
CA SER A 141 -24.74 -14.55 -21.22
C SER A 141 -24.99 -15.49 -22.40
N VAL A 142 -24.37 -16.68 -22.38
CA VAL A 142 -24.65 -17.73 -23.38
C VAL A 142 -26.16 -18.04 -23.43
N ALA A 143 -26.85 -18.00 -22.28
CA ALA A 143 -28.29 -18.16 -22.20
C ALA A 143 -29.07 -16.99 -22.83
N ALA A 144 -28.62 -15.74 -22.68
CA ALA A 144 -29.23 -14.58 -23.33
C ALA A 144 -29.00 -14.59 -24.86
N ALA A 145 -27.79 -14.96 -25.29
CA ALA A 145 -27.46 -15.13 -26.71
C ALA A 145 -28.32 -16.25 -27.33
N ARG A 146 -28.44 -17.40 -26.66
CA ARG A 146 -29.28 -18.53 -27.10
C ARG A 146 -30.75 -18.14 -27.23
N ARG A 147 -31.33 -17.47 -26.23
CA ARG A 147 -32.71 -16.93 -26.33
C ARG A 147 -32.88 -15.91 -27.45
N SER A 148 -31.83 -15.14 -27.76
CA SER A 148 -31.85 -14.15 -28.85
C SER A 148 -31.81 -14.82 -30.22
N LEU A 149 -31.09 -15.93 -30.35
CA LEU A 149 -31.08 -16.77 -31.55
C LEU A 149 -32.42 -17.51 -31.69
N ASP A 150 -32.91 -18.15 -30.64
CA ASP A 150 -34.21 -18.85 -30.63
C ASP A 150 -35.37 -17.91 -31.01
N ARG A 151 -35.33 -16.65 -30.57
CA ARG A 151 -36.32 -15.62 -30.96
C ARG A 151 -36.19 -15.22 -32.44
N LYS A 152 -34.98 -15.15 -32.98
CA LYS A 152 -34.78 -14.82 -34.41
C LYS A 152 -35.21 -15.98 -35.31
N GLU A 153 -34.93 -17.22 -34.93
CA GLU A 153 -35.44 -18.44 -35.56
C GLU A 153 -36.98 -18.45 -35.61
N TRP A 154 -37.66 -18.17 -34.49
CA TRP A 154 -39.12 -18.05 -34.47
C TRP A 154 -39.65 -16.95 -35.41
N ARG A 155 -38.94 -15.81 -35.52
CA ARG A 155 -39.32 -14.72 -36.43
C ARG A 155 -39.14 -15.13 -37.90
N ILE A 156 -38.12 -15.91 -38.22
CA ILE A 156 -37.91 -16.49 -39.56
C ILE A 156 -39.03 -17.48 -39.88
N PHE A 157 -39.32 -18.41 -38.96
CA PHE A 157 -40.46 -19.34 -39.09
C PHE A 157 -41.79 -18.61 -39.27
N THR A 158 -42.07 -17.57 -38.48
CA THR A 158 -43.30 -16.78 -38.60
C THR A 158 -43.40 -16.03 -39.94
N ALA A 159 -42.26 -15.56 -40.49
CA ALA A 159 -42.21 -14.88 -41.78
C ALA A 159 -42.43 -15.86 -42.94
N LEU A 160 -41.80 -17.05 -42.89
CA LEU A 160 -41.96 -18.09 -43.91
C LEU A 160 -43.38 -18.68 -43.91
N SER A 161 -44.00 -18.88 -42.74
CA SER A 161 -45.39 -19.33 -42.62
C SER A 161 -46.43 -18.32 -43.13
N ARG A 162 -46.10 -17.02 -43.16
CA ARG A 162 -46.94 -16.00 -43.82
C ARG A 162 -46.75 -15.99 -45.34
N PHE A 163 -45.60 -16.44 -45.84
CA PHE A 163 -45.30 -16.49 -47.26
C PHE A 163 -45.97 -17.69 -47.94
N THR A 164 -46.04 -18.84 -47.27
CA THR A 164 -46.74 -20.04 -47.77
C THR A 164 -48.27 -19.89 -47.80
N SER A 165 -48.82 -18.91 -47.06
CA SER A 165 -50.27 -18.63 -47.05
C SER A 165 -50.72 -17.68 -48.18
N ARG A 166 -49.80 -16.89 -48.76
CA ARG A 166 -50.15 -15.84 -49.75
C ARG A 166 -49.99 -16.25 -51.22
N ASN A 167 -49.29 -17.35 -51.51
CA ASN A 167 -49.16 -17.91 -52.86
C ASN A 167 -49.95 -19.23 -53.06
N GLY A 168 -50.94 -19.47 -52.20
CA GLY A 168 -51.72 -20.70 -52.14
C GLY A 168 -53.21 -20.54 -52.42
N ARG A 169 -53.63 -19.54 -53.22
CA ARG A 169 -54.94 -19.48 -53.91
C ARG A 169 -55.01 -18.32 -54.89
#